data_AF-A0A6F9CXH5-F1
#
_entry.id   AF-A0A6F9CXH5-F1
#
_cell.length_a   1.000
_cell.length_b   1.000
_cell.length_c   1.000
_cell.angle_alpha   90.00
_cell.angle_beta   90.00
_cell.angle_gamma   90.00
#
_symmetry.space_group_name_H-M   'P 1'
#
loop_
_entity.id
_entity.type
_entity.pdbx_description
1 polymer ?
#
loop_
_entity_poly.entity_id
_entity_poly.type
_entity_poly.pdbx_seq_one_letter_code
_entity_poly.pdbx_strand_id
1 'polypeptide(L)'
;MPQLTVATILQLTLLLSALPAQYLISQWTGASVAQRYHATKRLLGIWGEWRKSYLNTTVWTEWITDLMDTITVLVGGGGEEGEIPGESPALEVMLQDNDLGFFGASRSVRRPRPPFVFLRVGDVVMERNGHMIGVIVSWDPELRAPPEWISRMHRNAE
;
A
#
# COMPACT_ATOMS: atom_id res chain seq x y z
N MET A 1 -5.77 -8.14 -20.81
CA MET A 1 -5.23 -6.82 -21.17
C MET A 1 -6.34 -5.79 -21.15
N PRO A 2 -6.28 -4.71 -20.33
CA PRO A 2 -7.30 -3.69 -20.36
C PRO A 2 -7.22 -2.96 -21.71
N GLN A 3 -8.24 -3.12 -22.54
CA GLN A 3 -8.31 -2.40 -23.80
C GLN A 3 -8.70 -0.95 -23.52
N LEU A 4 -7.94 -0.01 -24.09
CA LEU A 4 -8.25 1.42 -24.05
C LEU A 4 -9.52 1.67 -24.88
N THR A 5 -10.67 1.47 -24.26
CA THR A 5 -11.95 1.82 -24.88
C THR A 5 -12.17 3.33 -24.81
N VAL A 6 -12.90 3.87 -25.79
CA VAL A 6 -13.28 5.29 -25.80
C VAL A 6 -13.97 5.71 -24.49
N ALA A 7 -14.73 4.79 -23.88
CA ALA A 7 -15.36 5.00 -22.58
C ALA A 7 -14.33 5.24 -21.46
N THR A 8 -13.24 4.47 -21.43
CA THR A 8 -12.17 4.64 -20.44
C THR A 8 -11.45 5.99 -20.61
N ILE A 9 -11.24 6.43 -21.85
CA ILE A 9 -10.65 7.75 -22.16
C ILE A 9 -11.59 8.88 -21.72
N LEU A 10 -12.90 8.74 -21.97
CA LEU A 10 -13.90 9.70 -21.52
C LEU A 10 -13.99 9.74 -19.98
N GLN A 11 -13.90 8.61 -19.30
CA GLN A 11 -13.86 8.55 -17.84
C GLN A 11 -12.60 9.22 -17.29
N LEU A 12 -11.45 8.98 -17.91
CA LEU A 12 -10.17 9.55 -17.47
C LEU A 12 -10.10 11.06 -17.71
N THR A 13 -10.59 11.53 -18.86
CA THR A 13 -10.73 12.97 -19.14
C THR A 13 -11.74 13.65 -18.22
N LEU A 14 -12.86 13.00 -17.91
CA LEU A 14 -13.83 13.48 -16.93
C LEU A 14 -13.19 13.60 -15.54
N LEU A 15 -12.47 12.57 -15.09
CA LEU A 15 -11.75 12.58 -13.81
C LEU A 15 -10.69 13.69 -13.76
N LEU A 16 -9.92 13.90 -14.83
CA LEU A 16 -8.94 14.97 -14.92
C LEU A 16 -9.59 16.36 -14.89
N SER A 17 -10.78 16.50 -15.49
CA SER A 17 -11.54 17.76 -15.49
C SER A 17 -12.24 18.07 -14.15
N ALA A 18 -12.39 17.08 -13.27
CA ALA A 18 -13.07 17.23 -11.99
C ALA A 18 -12.38 18.25 -11.08
N LEU A 19 -11.05 18.31 -11.08
CA LEU A 19 -10.27 19.27 -10.28
C LEU A 19 -10.46 20.73 -10.73
N PRO A 20 -10.29 21.07 -12.02
CA PRO A 20 -10.65 22.40 -12.54
C PRO A 20 -12.12 22.77 -12.28
N ALA A 21 -13.05 21.82 -12.46
CA ALA A 21 -14.47 22.05 -12.22
C ALA A 21 -14.76 22.35 -10.74
N GLN A 22 -14.17 21.59 -9.81
CA GLN A 22 -14.28 21.84 -8.37
C GLN A 22 -13.72 23.21 -7.97
N TYR A 23 -12.61 23.64 -8.59
CA TYR A 23 -12.05 24.97 -8.37
C TYR A 23 -12.99 26.10 -8.84
N LEU A 24 -13.55 25.98 -10.05
CA LEU A 24 -14.48 26.96 -10.60
C LEU A 24 -15.77 27.05 -9.77
N ILE A 25 -16.32 25.90 -9.39
CA ILE A 25 -17.50 25.82 -8.51
C ILE A 25 -17.18 26.46 -7.15
N SER A 26 -16.01 26.18 -6.56
CA SER A 26 -15.59 26.78 -5.28
C SER A 26 -15.43 28.29 -5.34
N GLN A 27 -15.00 28.86 -6.47
CA GLN A 27 -14.92 30.31 -6.64
C GLN A 27 -16.30 30.95 -6.70
N TRP A 28 -17.26 30.29 -7.35
CA TRP A 28 -18.59 30.85 -7.65
C TRP A 28 -19.61 30.64 -6.52
N THR A 29 -19.40 29.65 -5.64
CA THR A 29 -20.40 29.22 -4.63
C THR A 29 -20.05 29.56 -3.17
N GLY A 30 -18.91 30.19 -2.88
CA GLY A 30 -18.39 30.29 -1.51
C GLY A 30 -18.84 31.52 -0.68
N ALA A 31 -19.56 31.25 0.42
CA ALA A 31 -19.76 32.18 1.54
C ALA A 31 -18.41 32.63 2.16
N SER A 32 -18.17 33.94 2.21
CA SER A 32 -16.94 34.63 2.67
C SER A 32 -15.67 34.49 1.80
N VAL A 33 -14.90 35.59 1.68
CA VAL A 33 -13.68 35.68 0.85
C VAL A 33 -12.50 34.93 1.48
N ALA A 34 -12.42 34.90 2.81
CA ALA A 34 -11.31 34.28 3.54
C ALA A 34 -11.29 32.74 3.39
N GLN A 35 -12.44 32.08 3.50
CA GLN A 35 -12.53 30.62 3.34
C GLN A 35 -12.16 30.17 1.92
N ARG A 36 -12.55 30.93 0.90
CA ARG A 36 -12.17 30.68 -0.51
C ARG A 36 -10.66 30.77 -0.72
N TYR A 37 -10.02 31.76 -0.12
CA TYR A 37 -8.58 31.94 -0.21
C TYR A 37 -7.80 30.77 0.42
N HIS A 38 -8.23 30.30 1.60
CA HIS A 38 -7.60 29.17 2.27
C HIS A 38 -7.78 27.85 1.50
N ALA A 39 -8.98 27.59 0.96
CA ALA A 39 -9.23 26.41 0.14
C ALA A 39 -8.37 26.42 -1.14
N THR A 40 -8.26 27.58 -1.80
CA THR A 40 -7.44 27.75 -3.01
C THR A 40 -5.96 27.55 -2.73
N LYS A 41 -5.44 28.14 -1.64
CA LYS A 41 -4.04 27.95 -1.25
C LYS A 41 -3.71 26.49 -0.95
N ARG A 42 -4.61 25.76 -0.31
CA ARG A 42 -4.42 24.34 -0.01
C ARG A 42 -4.36 23.51 -1.30
N LEU A 43 -5.26 23.75 -2.24
CA LEU A 43 -5.25 23.06 -3.54
C LEU A 43 -3.99 23.36 -4.35
N LEU A 44 -3.54 24.62 -4.37
CA LEU A 44 -2.30 25.00 -5.06
C LEU A 44 -1.06 24.38 -4.41
N GLY A 45 -1.05 24.23 -3.08
CA GLY A 45 -0.01 23.51 -2.35
C GLY A 45 0.07 22.04 -2.75
N ILE A 46 -1.07 21.35 -2.71
CA ILE A 46 -1.19 19.94 -3.11
C ILE A 46 -0.80 19.76 -4.59
N TRP A 47 -1.21 20.67 -5.47
CA TRP A 47 -0.82 20.66 -6.88
C TRP A 47 0.70 20.84 -7.06
N GLY A 48 1.32 21.73 -6.27
CA GLY A 48 2.76 21.94 -6.30
C GLY A 48 3.55 20.71 -5.86
N GLU A 49 3.10 20.02 -4.82
CA GLU A 49 3.67 18.77 -4.33
C GLU A 49 3.45 17.62 -5.33
N TRP A 50 2.23 17.50 -5.86
CA TRP A 50 1.89 16.53 -6.89
C TRP A 50 2.72 16.72 -8.15
N ARG A 51 2.88 17.95 -8.65
CA ARG A 51 3.75 18.26 -9.79
C ARG A 51 5.19 17.83 -9.53
N LYS A 52 5.73 18.08 -8.33
CA LYS A 52 7.11 17.70 -8.00
C LYS A 52 7.32 16.19 -7.90
N SER A 53 6.32 15.46 -7.40
CA SER A 53 6.41 14.00 -7.22
C SER A 53 6.02 13.23 -8.49
N TYR A 54 4.87 13.55 -9.08
CA TYR A 54 4.28 12.85 -10.21
C TYR A 54 4.70 13.38 -11.57
N LEU A 55 5.22 14.60 -11.72
CA LEU A 55 5.80 15.06 -13.00
C LEU A 55 7.33 15.08 -12.93
N ASN A 56 7.93 14.28 -12.03
CA ASN A 56 9.36 14.04 -12.07
C ASN A 56 9.69 13.15 -13.27
N THR A 57 10.32 13.76 -14.26
CA THR A 57 10.67 13.12 -15.53
C THR A 57 11.52 11.88 -15.37
N THR A 58 12.35 11.78 -14.33
CA THR A 58 13.24 10.62 -14.11
C THR A 58 12.47 9.35 -13.77
N VAL A 59 11.42 9.47 -12.93
CA VAL A 59 10.58 8.32 -12.53
C VAL A 59 9.76 7.83 -13.71
N TRP A 60 9.26 8.73 -14.56
CA TRP A 60 8.55 8.35 -15.77
C TRP A 60 9.46 7.67 -16.79
N THR A 61 10.70 8.12 -16.94
CA THR A 61 11.63 7.48 -17.88
C THR A 61 11.95 6.05 -17.45
N GLU A 62 12.21 5.83 -16.16
CA GLU A 62 12.48 4.49 -15.61
C GLU A 62 11.27 3.56 -15.75
N TRP A 63 10.06 4.06 -15.46
CA TRP A 63 8.82 3.30 -15.64
C TRP A 63 8.49 3.00 -17.11
N ILE A 64 8.72 3.96 -18.02
CA ILE A 64 8.49 3.73 -19.46
C ILE A 64 9.52 2.74 -20.01
N THR A 65 10.77 2.77 -19.56
CA THR A 65 11.77 1.77 -19.97
C THR A 65 11.38 0.38 -19.51
N ASP A 66 10.92 0.22 -18.27
CA ASP A 66 10.45 -1.07 -17.72
C ASP A 66 9.20 -1.59 -18.46
N LEU A 67 8.27 -0.69 -18.81
CA LEU A 67 7.10 -1.03 -19.62
C LEU A 67 7.49 -1.44 -21.04
N MET A 68 8.47 -0.76 -21.65
CA MET A 68 8.97 -1.10 -22.97
C MET A 68 9.70 -2.45 -22.96
N ASP A 69 10.48 -2.74 -21.92
CA ASP A 69 11.15 -4.04 -21.73
C ASP A 69 10.10 -5.16 -21.60
N THR A 70 9.06 -4.95 -20.78
CA THR A 70 7.93 -5.88 -20.65
C THR A 70 7.19 -6.12 -21.96
N ILE A 71 6.96 -5.06 -22.76
CA ILE A 71 6.31 -5.18 -24.08
C ILE A 71 7.24 -5.88 -25.07
N THR A 72 8.55 -5.63 -25.03
CA THR A 72 9.50 -6.34 -25.90
C THR A 72 9.61 -7.81 -25.57
N VAL A 73 9.52 -8.21 -24.29
CA VAL A 73 9.41 -9.62 -23.87
C VAL A 73 8.11 -10.25 -24.38
N LEU A 74 7.00 -9.50 -24.36
CA LEU A 74 5.70 -10.02 -24.75
C LEU A 74 5.47 -10.11 -26.27
N VAL A 75 6.11 -9.23 -27.05
CA VAL A 75 5.97 -9.14 -28.52
C VAL A 75 7.14 -9.83 -29.25
N GLY A 76 8.30 -9.93 -28.60
CA GLY A 76 9.56 -10.47 -29.15
C GLY A 76 9.80 -11.95 -28.84
N GLY A 77 8.95 -12.83 -29.36
CA GLY A 77 9.34 -14.22 -29.66
C GLY A 77 9.26 -15.24 -28.53
N GLY A 78 8.56 -16.33 -28.83
CA GLY A 78 8.65 -17.54 -28.03
C GLY A 78 10.07 -18.12 -27.99
N GLY A 79 10.34 -18.82 -26.89
CA GLY A 79 11.58 -19.56 -26.67
C GLY A 79 12.52 -18.84 -25.71
N GLU A 80 12.28 -18.99 -24.42
CA GLU A 80 13.19 -19.72 -23.51
C GLU A 80 12.68 -19.55 -22.07
N GLU A 81 12.58 -20.68 -21.37
CA GLU A 81 12.16 -20.79 -19.99
C GLU A 81 13.16 -20.04 -19.10
N GLY A 82 12.72 -18.92 -18.53
CA GLY A 82 13.49 -18.11 -17.60
C GLY A 82 12.56 -17.49 -16.57
N GLU A 83 12.59 -18.06 -15.37
CA GLU A 83 11.94 -17.62 -14.14
C GLU A 83 11.87 -16.08 -14.00
N ILE A 84 10.65 -15.51 -14.04
CA ILE A 84 10.40 -14.07 -13.89
C ILE A 84 10.11 -13.78 -12.41
N PRO A 85 10.96 -13.01 -11.69
CA PRO A 85 10.62 -12.51 -10.37
C PRO A 85 10.11 -11.08 -10.51
N GLY A 86 8.79 -10.88 -10.58
CA GLY A 86 8.27 -9.53 -10.77
C GLY A 86 6.78 -9.40 -10.99
N GLU A 87 5.95 -10.19 -10.32
CA GLU A 87 4.51 -9.95 -10.27
C GLU A 87 4.10 -9.36 -8.91
N SER A 88 3.11 -8.47 -8.95
CA SER A 88 2.74 -7.51 -7.89
C SER A 88 2.63 -8.14 -6.48
N PRO A 89 3.46 -7.74 -5.50
CA PRO A 89 3.62 -8.44 -4.23
C PRO A 89 2.54 -8.11 -3.19
N ALA A 90 1.34 -7.71 -3.62
CA ALA A 90 0.26 -7.35 -2.69
C ALA A 90 -0.86 -8.39 -2.69
N LEU A 91 -1.30 -8.87 -3.85
CA LEU A 91 -2.38 -9.86 -3.92
C LEU A 91 -1.84 -11.28 -3.76
N GLU A 92 -0.73 -11.61 -4.40
CA GLU A 92 -0.09 -12.93 -4.30
C GLU A 92 0.59 -13.16 -2.94
N VAL A 93 1.08 -12.11 -2.27
CA VAL A 93 1.60 -12.21 -0.89
C VAL A 93 0.45 -12.36 0.13
N MET A 94 -0.74 -11.85 -0.18
CA MET A 94 -1.95 -12.13 0.61
C MET A 94 -2.54 -13.52 0.33
N LEU A 95 -2.31 -14.06 -0.88
CA LEU A 95 -2.70 -15.42 -1.28
C LEU A 95 -1.68 -16.49 -0.90
N GLN A 96 -0.39 -16.10 -0.79
CA GLN A 96 0.66 -16.97 -0.33
C GLN A 96 0.35 -17.32 1.11
N ASP A 97 0.12 -18.60 1.30
CA ASP A 97 0.18 -19.18 2.62
C ASP A 97 1.47 -18.70 3.26
N ASN A 98 1.30 -18.13 4.44
CA ASN A 98 2.41 -17.67 5.24
C ASN A 98 3.10 -18.90 5.86
N ASP A 99 3.70 -19.70 4.99
CA ASP A 99 4.42 -20.94 5.26
C ASP A 99 5.70 -20.67 6.07
N LEU A 100 6.19 -19.44 5.99
CA LEU A 100 7.31 -18.93 6.78
C LEU A 100 6.92 -18.63 8.24
N GLY A 101 5.63 -18.77 8.60
CA GLY A 101 5.17 -18.69 9.98
C GLY A 101 5.23 -17.29 10.58
N PHE A 102 5.12 -16.24 9.76
CA PHE A 102 4.94 -14.87 10.26
C PHE A 102 3.60 -14.77 11.02
N PHE A 103 3.48 -13.75 11.87
CA PHE A 103 2.40 -13.58 12.85
C PHE A 103 1.00 -13.91 12.33
N GLY A 104 0.24 -14.68 13.11
CA GLY A 104 -1.20 -14.90 12.89
C GLY A 104 -1.58 -15.89 11.79
N ALA A 105 -0.63 -16.56 11.16
CA ALA A 105 -0.89 -17.54 10.10
C ALA A 105 -1.19 -18.97 10.57
N SER A 106 -1.41 -19.18 11.87
CA SER A 106 -1.75 -20.52 12.33
C SER A 106 -3.12 -20.96 11.82
N ARG A 107 -3.11 -22.04 11.02
CA ARG A 107 -4.30 -22.67 10.44
C ARG A 107 -5.07 -23.55 11.42
N SER A 108 -4.53 -23.79 12.62
CA SER A 108 -5.18 -24.64 13.61
C SER A 108 -6.23 -23.86 14.40
N VAL A 109 -7.45 -24.38 14.44
CA VAL A 109 -8.53 -23.81 15.25
C VAL A 109 -8.25 -24.10 16.72
N ARG A 110 -7.94 -23.06 17.50
CA ARG A 110 -7.64 -23.19 18.94
C ARG A 110 -8.84 -22.78 19.78
N ARG A 111 -9.69 -23.75 20.11
CA ARG A 111 -10.83 -23.58 21.02
C ARG A 111 -10.93 -24.76 21.99
N PRO A 112 -11.12 -24.52 23.31
CA PRO A 112 -11.14 -23.22 23.98
C PRO A 112 -9.75 -22.55 24.08
N ARG A 113 -9.71 -21.23 24.30
CA ARG A 113 -8.45 -20.51 24.51
C ARG A 113 -7.78 -21.01 25.82
N PRO A 114 -6.47 -21.32 25.82
CA PRO A 114 -5.76 -21.69 27.03
C PRO A 114 -5.75 -20.55 28.07
N PRO A 115 -5.82 -20.87 29.38
CA PRO A 115 -5.96 -19.86 30.44
C PRO A 115 -4.72 -18.98 30.63
N PHE A 116 -3.55 -19.40 30.15
CA PHE A 116 -2.29 -18.66 30.26
C PHE A 116 -2.11 -17.58 29.18
N VAL A 117 -3.01 -17.49 28.20
CA VAL A 117 -2.98 -16.44 27.18
C VAL A 117 -3.79 -15.26 27.69
N PHE A 118 -3.08 -14.29 28.29
CA PHE A 118 -3.68 -13.15 28.99
C PHE A 118 -4.31 -12.12 28.03
N LEU A 119 -3.66 -11.89 26.89
CA LEU A 119 -4.04 -10.83 25.96
C LEU A 119 -5.09 -11.31 24.95
N ARG A 120 -6.01 -10.41 24.58
CA ARG A 120 -7.11 -10.70 23.64
C ARG A 120 -6.90 -9.99 22.31
N VAL A 121 -7.45 -10.58 21.25
CA VAL A 121 -7.53 -9.92 19.94
C VAL A 121 -8.35 -8.65 20.09
N GLY A 122 -7.79 -7.53 19.61
CA GLY A 122 -8.37 -6.19 19.73
C GLY A 122 -7.87 -5.38 20.93
N ASP A 123 -7.15 -5.99 21.88
CA ASP A 123 -6.53 -5.22 22.97
C ASP A 123 -5.45 -4.31 22.40
N VAL A 124 -5.42 -3.06 22.88
CA VAL A 124 -4.36 -2.09 22.56
C VAL A 124 -3.26 -2.26 23.60
N VAL A 125 -2.06 -2.56 23.12
CA VAL A 125 -0.89 -2.78 23.98
C VAL A 125 0.21 -1.77 23.64
N MET A 126 0.95 -1.39 24.66
CA MET A 126 2.15 -0.56 24.53
C MET A 126 3.36 -1.44 24.82
N GLU A 127 4.37 -1.35 23.97
CA GLU A 127 5.67 -1.98 24.21
C GLU A 127 6.25 -1.45 25.53
N ARG A 128 6.96 -2.30 26.28
CA ARG A 128 7.47 -2.00 27.63
C ARG A 128 8.34 -0.73 27.68
N ASN A 129 9.06 -0.42 26.61
CA ASN A 129 9.90 0.76 26.50
C ASN A 129 9.16 2.00 25.96
N GLY A 130 7.86 1.90 25.69
CA GLY A 130 7.01 3.01 25.24
C GLY A 130 7.22 3.48 23.80
N HIS A 131 8.04 2.78 23.01
CA HIS A 131 8.38 3.20 21.64
C HIS A 131 7.36 2.77 20.59
N MET A 132 6.47 1.84 20.93
CA MET A 132 5.46 1.32 20.00
C MET A 132 4.14 1.06 20.71
N ILE A 133 3.04 1.51 20.09
CA ILE A 133 1.67 1.14 20.45
C ILE A 133 1.14 0.28 19.32
N GLY A 134 0.56 -0.87 19.66
CA GLY A 134 0.02 -1.82 18.70
C GLY A 134 -1.34 -2.36 19.14
N VAL A 135 -2.03 -2.99 18.20
CA VAL A 135 -3.27 -3.72 18.47
C VAL A 135 -3.02 -5.18 18.19
N ILE A 136 -3.54 -6.05 19.04
CA ILE A 136 -3.37 -7.49 18.91
C ILE A 136 -4.31 -8.00 17.83
N VAL A 137 -3.73 -8.51 16.73
CA VAL A 137 -4.48 -9.07 15.60
C VAL A 137 -4.70 -10.59 15.73
N SER A 138 -3.81 -11.28 16.43
CA SER A 138 -3.84 -12.73 16.61
C SER A 138 -3.02 -13.17 17.83
N TRP A 139 -3.17 -14.42 18.27
CA TRP A 139 -2.37 -15.01 19.34
C TRP A 139 -2.08 -16.49 19.06
N ASP A 140 -0.87 -16.91 19.44
CA ASP A 140 -0.42 -18.29 19.41
C ASP A 140 0.18 -18.64 20.78
N PRO A 141 0.00 -19.89 21.29
CA PRO A 141 0.59 -20.32 22.56
C PRO A 141 2.10 -20.59 22.45
N GLU A 142 2.57 -20.91 21.25
CA GLU A 142 3.98 -21.15 20.94
C GLU A 142 4.50 -19.97 20.11
N LEU A 143 5.77 -19.61 20.32
CA LEU A 143 6.41 -18.57 19.52
C LEU A 143 6.57 -19.05 18.07
N ARG A 144 5.78 -18.48 17.16
CA ARG A 144 5.92 -18.66 15.71
C ARG A 144 6.34 -17.34 15.10
N ALA A 145 7.64 -17.26 14.81
CA ALA A 145 8.24 -16.14 14.11
C ALA A 145 9.51 -16.63 13.40
N PRO A 146 9.96 -15.93 12.34
CA PRO A 146 11.23 -16.25 11.70
C PRO A 146 12.40 -16.13 12.68
N PRO A 147 13.42 -17.00 12.58
CA PRO A 147 14.56 -17.01 13.49
C PRO A 147 15.32 -15.68 13.52
N GLU A 148 15.40 -14.99 12.37
CA GLU A 148 16.01 -13.66 12.28
C GLU A 148 15.29 -12.63 13.16
N TRP A 149 13.96 -12.64 13.15
CA TRP A 149 13.16 -11.73 13.98
C TRP A 149 13.33 -12.05 15.47
N ILE A 150 13.31 -13.34 15.82
CA ILE A 150 13.54 -13.81 17.20
C ILE A 150 14.91 -13.32 17.69
N SER A 151 15.95 -13.51 16.88
CA SER A 151 17.31 -13.08 17.23
C SER A 151 17.44 -11.56 17.43
N ARG A 152 16.67 -10.77 16.67
CA ARG A 152 16.66 -9.31 16.77
C ARG A 152 15.93 -8.83 18.02
N MET A 153 14.76 -9.41 18.32
CA MET A 153 13.92 -8.98 19.45
C MET A 153 14.44 -9.48 20.80
N HIS A 154 15.03 -10.68 20.84
CA HIS A 154 15.58 -11.28 22.05
C HIS A 154 17.09 -11.05 22.23
N ARG A 155 17.72 -10.25 21.39
CA ARG A 155 19.18 -9.98 21.45
C ARG A 155 19.64 -9.37 22.77
N ASN A 156 18.75 -8.69 23.48
CA ASN A 156 19.04 -7.92 24.70
C ASN A 156 18.29 -8.48 25.93
N ALA A 157 17.92 -9.76 25.93
CA ALA A 157 17.13 -10.37 27.00
C ALA A 157 17.96 -11.04 28.10
N GLU A 158 19.23 -10.63 28.29
CA GLU A 158 20.07 -10.98 29.46
C GLU A 158 20.13 -9.84 30.48
#